data_AF-A0A838KRZ6-F1
#
_entry.id   AF-A0A838KRZ6-F1
#
_cell.length_a   1.000
_cell.length_b   1.000
_cell.length_c   1.000
_cell.angle_alpha   90.00
_cell.angle_beta   90.00
_cell.angle_gamma   90.00
#
_symmetry.space_group_name_H-M   'P 1'
#
loop_
_entity.id
_entity.type
_entity.pdbx_description
1 polymer ?
#
loop_
_entity_poly.entity_id
_entity_poly.type
_entity_poly.pdbx_seq_one_letter_code
_entity_poly.pdbx_strand_id
1 'polypeptide(L)'
;IAMVLAGQEMAPAGTVAVIVVGQSLYGLAMGMSNSHEMSYRQLVTPDELQARTNTTLRSLNRAVIVLVAPLAGILADAWGIRPTLVLAAVVFALVAAGLGASSFREVRAPAGTE
;
A
#
# COMPACT_ATOMS: atom_id res chain seq x y z
N ILE A 1 29.58 -1.56 -10.32
CA ILE A 1 30.35 -0.39 -10.81
C ILE A 1 29.45 0.58 -11.57
N ALA A 2 28.71 0.17 -12.62
CA ALA A 2 27.76 1.06 -13.34
C ALA A 2 26.68 1.72 -12.44
N MET A 3 26.05 0.98 -11.53
CA MET A 3 25.08 1.54 -10.55
C MET A 3 25.70 2.53 -9.54
N VAL A 4 26.97 2.34 -9.18
CA VAL A 4 27.68 3.22 -8.23
C VAL A 4 28.07 4.54 -8.90
N LEU A 5 28.40 4.49 -10.20
CA LEU A 5 28.73 5.66 -11.00
C LEU A 5 27.49 6.48 -11.38
N ALA A 6 26.34 5.84 -11.57
CA ALA A 6 25.07 6.54 -11.83
C ALA A 6 24.55 7.36 -10.63
N GLY A 7 25.03 7.08 -9.41
CA GLY A 7 24.66 7.79 -8.18
C GLY A 7 25.58 8.96 -7.82
N GLN A 8 26.54 9.33 -8.68
CA GLN A 8 27.49 10.42 -8.39
C GLN A 8 26.94 11.82 -8.70
N GLU A 9 25.81 11.91 -9.41
CA GLU A 9 25.10 13.16 -9.61
C GLU A 9 24.28 13.46 -8.34
N MET A 10 24.67 14.51 -7.60
CA MET A 10 23.87 14.99 -6.47
C MET A 10 22.49 15.35 -7.00
N ALA A 11 21.48 14.54 -6.68
CA ALA A 11 20.12 14.81 -7.11
C ALA A 11 19.75 16.24 -6.64
N PRO A 12 19.11 17.06 -7.49
CA PRO A 12 18.70 18.41 -7.10
C PRO A 12 17.99 18.36 -5.75
N ALA A 13 18.27 19.29 -4.84
CA ALA A 13 17.71 19.28 -3.48
C ALA A 13 16.17 19.13 -3.48
N GLY A 14 15.50 19.70 -4.50
CA GLY A 14 14.07 19.52 -4.72
C GLY A 14 13.64 18.05 -4.95
N THR A 15 14.41 17.26 -5.72
CA THR A 15 14.13 15.84 -5.96
C THR A 15 14.25 15.03 -4.66
N VAL A 16 15.29 15.28 -3.88
CA VAL A 16 15.49 14.62 -2.58
C VAL A 16 14.36 14.99 -1.62
N ALA A 17 13.99 16.27 -1.54
CA ALA A 17 12.90 16.73 -0.70
C ALA A 17 11.56 16.06 -1.08
N VAL A 18 11.24 15.97 -2.38
CA VAL A 18 10.02 15.29 -2.86
C VAL A 18 10.02 13.81 -2.49
N ILE A 19 11.15 13.10 -2.64
CA ILE A 19 11.24 11.69 -2.28
C ILE A 19 11.07 11.51 -0.76
N VAL A 20 11.76 12.32 0.05
CA VAL A 20 11.66 12.26 1.52
C VAL A 20 10.22 12.48 1.95
N VAL A 21 9.59 13.57 1.50
CA VAL A 21 8.19 13.88 1.84
C VAL A 21 7.27 12.76 1.37
N GLY A 22 7.42 12.29 0.14
CA GLY A 22 6.61 11.20 -0.40
C GLY A 22 6.73 9.90 0.39
N GLN A 23 7.97 9.50 0.74
CA GLN A 23 8.21 8.29 1.54
C GLN A 23 7.73 8.43 2.99
N SER A 24 7.88 9.61 3.60
CA SER A 24 7.36 9.88 4.95
C SER A 24 5.84 9.81 4.98
N LEU A 25 5.16 10.42 4.01
CA LEU A 25 3.70 10.36 3.88
C LEU A 25 3.22 8.92 3.62
N TYR A 26 3.91 8.19 2.75
CA TYR A 26 3.59 6.78 2.49
C TYR A 26 3.75 5.92 3.74
N GLY A 27 4.85 6.08 4.49
CA GLY A 27 5.08 5.36 5.74
C GLY A 27 4.03 5.66 6.81
N LEU A 28 3.66 6.94 6.97
CA LEU A 28 2.60 7.36 7.88
C LEU A 28 1.24 6.76 7.49
N ALA A 29 0.89 6.80 6.19
CA ALA A 29 -0.34 6.22 5.67
C ALA A 29 -0.40 4.70 5.91
N MET A 30 0.69 3.98 5.63
CA MET A 30 0.82 2.54 5.86
C MET A 30 0.69 2.18 7.35
N GLY A 31 1.26 2.99 8.25
CA GLY A 31 1.13 2.79 9.69
C GLY A 31 -0.31 2.89 10.18
N MET A 32 -1.04 3.92 9.74
CA MET A 32 -2.46 4.09 10.07
C MET A 32 -3.34 2.99 9.46
N SER A 33 -3.11 2.63 8.20
CA SER A 33 -3.92 1.64 7.50
C SER A 33 -3.83 0.26 8.13
N ASN A 34 -2.63 -0.18 8.53
CA ASN A 34 -2.41 -1.50 9.11
C ASN A 34 -3.21 -1.70 10.41
N SER A 35 -3.19 -0.72 11.31
CA SER A 35 -3.91 -0.78 12.58
C SER A 35 -5.41 -0.79 12.36
N HIS A 36 -5.93 0.10 11.52
CA HIS A 36 -7.37 0.17 11.21
C HIS A 36 -7.87 -1.10 10.50
N GLU A 37 -7.09 -1.62 9.56
CA GLU A 37 -7.42 -2.85 8.85
C GLU A 37 -7.50 -4.04 9.81
N MET A 38 -6.56 -4.16 10.74
CA MET A 38 -6.57 -5.26 11.71
C MET A 38 -7.74 -5.15 12.68
N SER A 39 -8.00 -3.96 13.24
CA SER A 39 -9.16 -3.73 14.11
C SER A 39 -10.47 -4.03 13.38
N TYR A 40 -10.61 -3.57 12.13
CA TYR A 40 -11.79 -3.86 11.31
C TYR A 40 -11.99 -5.37 11.11
N ARG A 41 -10.92 -6.10 10.76
CA ARG A 41 -10.98 -7.55 10.52
C ARG A 41 -11.39 -8.32 11.77
N GLN A 42 -10.91 -7.92 12.95
CA GLN A 42 -11.30 -8.52 14.22
C GLN A 42 -12.77 -8.26 14.55
N LEU A 43 -13.29 -7.06 14.23
CA LEU A 43 -14.69 -6.70 14.48
C LEU A 43 -15.68 -7.47 13.61
N VAL A 44 -15.32 -7.74 12.34
CA VAL A 44 -16.25 -8.38 11.39
C VAL A 44 -16.08 -9.89 11.28
N THR A 45 -14.99 -10.46 11.80
CA THR A 45 -14.72 -11.90 11.72
C THR A 45 -14.98 -12.58 13.06
N PRO A 46 -15.81 -13.63 13.11
CA PRO A 46 -15.98 -14.45 14.31
C PRO A 46 -14.65 -15.02 14.84
N ASP A 47 -14.49 -15.10 16.15
CA ASP A 47 -13.25 -15.49 16.84
C ASP A 47 -12.68 -16.83 16.32
N GLU A 48 -13.55 -17.81 16.11
CA GLU A 48 -13.20 -19.15 15.62
C GLU A 48 -12.59 -19.14 14.21
N LEU A 49 -12.88 -18.10 13.41
CA LEU A 49 -12.44 -17.99 12.03
C LEU A 49 -11.27 -17.01 11.84
N GLN A 50 -10.92 -16.21 12.85
CA GLN A 50 -9.87 -15.18 12.74
C GLN A 50 -8.53 -15.74 12.25
N ALA A 51 -8.11 -16.91 12.73
CA ALA A 51 -6.85 -17.53 12.30
C ALA A 51 -6.89 -17.96 10.82
N ARG A 52 -8.03 -18.49 10.36
CA ARG A 52 -8.22 -18.96 8.98
C ARG A 52 -8.30 -17.79 8.00
N THR A 53 -9.03 -16.74 8.35
CA THR A 53 -9.15 -15.54 7.51
C THR A 53 -7.82 -14.80 7.42
N ASN A 54 -7.11 -14.60 8.53
CA ASN A 54 -5.81 -13.94 8.53
C ASN A 54 -4.76 -14.70 7.69
N THR A 55 -4.73 -16.03 7.77
CA THR A 55 -3.83 -16.86 6.97
C THR A 55 -4.13 -16.73 5.47
N THR A 56 -5.41 -16.74 5.11
CA THR A 56 -5.86 -16.57 3.71
C THR A 56 -5.48 -15.19 3.17
N LEU A 57 -5.81 -14.13 3.92
CA LEU A 57 -5.51 -12.74 3.53
C LEU A 57 -4.01 -12.48 3.42
N ARG A 58 -3.21 -12.97 4.37
CA ARG A 58 -1.75 -12.84 4.32
C ARG A 58 -1.15 -13.56 3.10
N SER A 59 -1.67 -14.75 2.78
CA SER A 59 -1.23 -15.51 1.61
C SER A 59 -1.55 -14.79 0.32
N LEU A 60 -2.78 -14.27 0.18
CA LEU A 60 -3.19 -13.49 -0.99
C LEU A 60 -2.35 -12.22 -1.15
N ASN A 61 -2.15 -11.46 -0.07
CA ASN A 61 -1.34 -10.22 -0.13
C ASN A 61 0.10 -10.50 -0.59
N ARG A 62 0.70 -11.60 -0.11
CA ARG A 62 2.04 -12.03 -0.56
C ARG A 62 2.05 -12.63 -1.97
N ALA A 63 0.97 -13.23 -2.44
CA ALA A 63 0.91 -13.77 -3.80
C ALA A 63 0.85 -12.64 -4.84
N VAL A 64 0.14 -11.54 -4.54
CA VAL A 64 -0.02 -10.41 -5.46
C VAL A 64 1.32 -9.80 -5.86
N ILE A 65 2.28 -9.66 -4.92
CA ILE A 65 3.58 -9.04 -5.26
C ILE A 65 4.35 -9.82 -6.32
N VAL A 66 4.20 -11.15 -6.36
CA VAL A 66 4.86 -12.03 -7.33
C VAL A 66 4.43 -11.71 -8.75
N LEU A 67 3.19 -11.27 -8.93
CA LEU A 67 2.64 -10.88 -10.23
C LEU A 67 2.88 -9.40 -10.53
N VAL A 68 2.65 -8.53 -9.55
CA VAL A 68 2.70 -7.08 -9.76
C VAL A 68 4.12 -6.58 -9.96
N ALA A 69 5.13 -7.13 -9.27
CA ALA A 69 6.50 -6.64 -9.39
C ALA A 69 7.10 -6.86 -10.81
N PRO A 70 6.99 -8.06 -11.43
CA PRO A 70 7.41 -8.24 -12.82
C PRO A 70 6.63 -7.37 -13.80
N LEU A 71 5.30 -7.27 -13.64
CA LEU A 71 4.48 -6.44 -14.50
C LEU A 71 4.89 -4.97 -14.42
N ALA A 72 5.07 -4.43 -13.22
CA ALA A 72 5.54 -3.07 -13.03
C ALA A 72 6.93 -2.84 -13.66
N GLY A 73 7.83 -3.82 -13.56
CA GLY A 73 9.13 -3.78 -14.23
C GLY A 73 9.02 -3.72 -15.76
N ILE A 74 8.18 -4.58 -16.35
CA ILE A 74 7.91 -4.59 -17.80
C ILE A 74 7.30 -3.25 -18.25
N LEU A 75 6.33 -2.71 -17.49
CA LEU A 75 5.74 -1.41 -17.79
C LEU A 75 6.77 -0.28 -17.69
N ALA A 76 7.66 -0.32 -16.69
CA ALA A 76 8.71 0.66 -16.53
C ALA A 76 9.74 0.61 -17.68
N ASP A 77 10.02 -0.57 -18.21
CA ASP A 77 10.90 -0.75 -19.38
C ASP A 77 10.22 -0.27 -20.67
N ALA A 78 8.94 -0.60 -20.86
CA ALA A 78 8.19 -0.26 -22.07
C ALA A 78 7.75 1.21 -22.16
N TRP A 79 7.33 1.81 -21.05
CA TRP A 79 6.77 3.18 -21.01
C TRP A 79 7.65 4.18 -20.27
N GLY A 80 8.65 3.70 -19.53
CA GLY A 80 9.47 4.52 -18.65
C GLY A 80 8.94 4.60 -17.21
N ILE A 81 9.83 5.05 -16.32
CA ILE A 81 9.57 5.09 -14.87
C ILE A 81 8.45 6.06 -14.51
N ARG A 82 8.44 7.28 -15.08
CA ARG A 82 7.46 8.32 -14.74
C ARG A 82 5.99 7.91 -14.99
N PRO A 83 5.59 7.47 -16.20
CA PRO A 83 4.20 7.06 -16.42
C PRO A 83 3.82 5.83 -15.61
N THR A 84 4.76 4.92 -15.35
CA THR A 84 4.53 3.77 -14.47
C THR A 84 4.25 4.17 -13.02
N LEU A 85 4.96 5.17 -12.50
CA LEU A 85 4.69 5.74 -11.18
C LEU A 85 3.33 6.47 -11.13
N VAL A 86 2.95 7.19 -12.20
CA VAL A 86 1.62 7.82 -12.29
C VAL A 86 0.52 6.76 -12.31
N LEU A 87 0.70 5.67 -13.05
CA LEU A 87 -0.24 4.54 -13.05
C LEU A 87 -0.40 3.96 -11.65
N ALA A 88 0.71 3.72 -10.93
CA ALA A 88 0.66 3.26 -9.55
C ALA A 88 -0.12 4.24 -8.64
N ALA A 89 0.12 5.54 -8.78
CA ALA A 89 -0.59 6.57 -8.03
C ALA A 89 -2.11 6.57 -8.34
N VAL A 90 -2.50 6.38 -9.61
CA VAL A 90 -3.91 6.27 -10.02
C VAL A 90 -4.56 5.02 -9.40
N VAL A 91 -3.88 3.87 -9.39
CA VAL A 91 -4.39 2.66 -8.75
C VAL A 91 -4.62 2.88 -7.26
N PHE A 92 -3.66 3.48 -6.55
CA PHE A 92 -3.85 3.84 -5.13
C PHE A 92 -5.01 4.81 -4.92
N ALA A 93 -5.15 5.82 -5.79
CA ALA A 93 -6.26 6.77 -5.71
C ALA A 93 -7.62 6.09 -5.90
N LEU A 94 -7.73 5.14 -6.83
CA LEU A 94 -8.95 4.35 -7.06
C LEU A 94 -9.28 3.47 -5.85
N VAL A 95 -8.29 2.82 -5.24
CA VAL A 95 -8.49 2.02 -4.02
C VAL A 95 -8.96 2.92 -2.86
N ALA A 96 -8.32 4.07 -2.67
CA ALA A 96 -8.71 5.04 -1.64
C ALA A 96 -10.13 5.58 -1.86
N ALA A 97 -10.49 5.90 -3.11
CA ALA A 97 -11.83 6.35 -3.47
C ALA A 97 -12.88 5.24 -3.25
N GLY A 98 -12.58 4.00 -3.64
CA GLY A 98 -13.46 2.84 -3.44
C GLY A 98 -13.69 2.53 -1.96
N LEU A 99 -12.64 2.54 -1.15
CA LEU A 99 -12.76 2.38 0.31
C LEU A 99 -13.55 3.55 0.91
N GLY A 100 -13.32 4.76 0.42
CA GLY A 100 -14.08 5.94 0.79
C GLY A 100 -15.56 5.88 0.41
N ALA A 101 -15.94 5.18 -0.65
CA ALA A 101 -17.34 5.00 -1.03
C ALA A 101 -18.02 3.82 -0.30
N SER A 102 -17.24 2.96 0.36
CA SER A 102 -17.76 1.75 1.01
C SER A 102 -18.32 2.00 2.41
N SER A 103 -19.17 1.07 2.89
CA SER A 103 -19.72 1.04 4.27
C SER A 103 -18.65 0.78 5.35
N PHE A 104 -17.35 0.73 4.99
CA PHE A 104 -16.23 0.64 5.94
C PHE A 104 -16.28 1.71 7.04
N ARG A 105 -16.93 2.85 6.77
CA ARG A 105 -17.12 3.98 7.69
C ARG A 105 -18.17 3.72 8.79
N GLU A 106 -19.03 2.74 8.60
CA GLU A 106 -20.21 2.52 9.44
C GLU A 106 -19.97 1.45 10.53
N VAL A 107 -18.89 0.68 10.42
CA VAL A 107 -18.53 -0.34 11.40
C VAL A 107 -18.06 0.32 12.70
N ARG A 108 -18.77 0.01 13.79
CA ARG A 108 -18.47 0.48 15.15
C ARG A 108 -18.05 -0.70 16.01
N ALA A 109 -17.11 -0.44 16.92
CA ALA A 109 -16.79 -1.41 17.96
C ALA A 109 -18.04 -1.62 18.85
N PRO A 110 -18.30 -2.86 19.31
CA PRO A 110 -19.32 -3.12 20.31
C PRO A 110 -19.10 -2.20 21.51
N ALA A 111 -20.16 -1.50 21.95
CA ALA A 111 -20.11 -0.79 23.21
C ALA A 111 -19.94 -1.86 24.30
N GLY A 112 -18.79 -1.84 24.99
CA GLY A 112 -18.48 -2.84 26.00
C GLY A 112 -19.57 -2.88 27.06
N THR A 113 -20.42 -3.90 27.00
CA THR A 113 -21.26 -4.35 28.11
C THR A 113 -20.65 -5.65 28.59
N GLU A 114 -20.05 -5.56 29.78
CA GLU A 114 -19.72 -6.60 30.77
C GLU A 114 -19.75 -8.07 30.33
#